data_AF-A0ABD4WSA6-F1
#
_entry.id   AF-A0ABD4WSA6-F1
#
_cell.length_a   1.000
_cell.length_b   1.000
_cell.length_c   1.000
_cell.angle_alpha   90.00
_cell.angle_beta   90.00
_cell.angle_gamma   90.00
#
_symmetry.space_group_name_H-M   'P 1'
#
loop_
_entity.id
_entity.type
_entity.pdbx_description
1 polymer ?
#
loop_
_entity_poly.entity_id
_entity_poly.type
_entity_poly.pdbx_seq_one_letter_code
_entity_poly.pdbx_strand_id
1 'polypeptide(L)'
;MKKALDEAEKKARVRDSKLEELINQAEVGLSADQQKTLLEILHRTTGDNYFIGKRKKKTDGVRFVQIIMDNYNYLSEIEYLTNAEKAFLMDLIPYVEFKTNIIIERSSDEEEVNSNSASPSYLARKLKRDRSKVSSMMNSLMKKGILAVAETGSTTEDGRICTSRTWFVNPNLLCCSAKDDVDKVTQKIFKRSLKNFRVEGSSKKHQLPIYLF
;
A
#
# COMPACT_ATOMS: atom_id res chain seq x y z
N MET A 1 -45.52 15.36 51.44
CA MET A 1 -45.47 15.83 50.04
C MET A 1 -44.23 16.67 49.74
N LYS A 2 -43.95 17.76 50.46
CA LYS A 2 -42.80 18.66 50.19
C LYS A 2 -41.44 17.96 50.08
N LYS A 3 -41.07 17.11 51.05
CA LYS A 3 -39.81 16.33 51.02
C LYS A 3 -39.64 15.39 49.82
N ALA A 4 -40.73 14.80 49.32
CA ALA A 4 -40.68 13.89 48.18
C ALA A 4 -40.54 14.65 46.86
N LEU A 5 -41.13 15.85 46.77
CA LEU A 5 -40.91 16.78 45.65
C LEU A 5 -39.46 17.27 45.65
N ASP A 6 -38.94 17.69 46.81
CA ASP A 6 -37.57 18.18 46.95
C ASP A 6 -36.52 17.10 46.57
N GLU A 7 -36.78 15.83 46.93
CA GLU A 7 -35.92 14.71 46.53
C GLU A 7 -36.03 14.39 45.03
N ALA A 8 -37.22 14.47 44.44
CA ALA A 8 -37.43 14.27 43.02
C ALA A 8 -36.74 15.37 42.19
N GLU A 9 -36.84 16.62 42.64
CA GLU A 9 -36.22 17.79 42.02
C GLU A 9 -34.68 17.70 42.11
N LYS A 10 -34.14 17.31 43.27
CA LYS A 10 -32.70 17.07 43.43
C LYS A 10 -32.21 15.97 42.49
N LYS A 11 -32.97 14.89 42.32
CA LYS A 11 -32.64 13.79 41.38
C LYS A 11 -32.77 14.21 39.91
N ALA A 12 -33.72 15.08 39.57
CA ALA A 12 -33.85 15.64 38.23
C ALA A 12 -32.64 16.53 37.89
N ARG A 13 -32.30 17.46 38.79
CA ARG A 13 -31.18 18.40 38.59
C ARG A 13 -29.82 17.70 38.45
N VAL A 14 -29.60 16.61 39.20
CA VAL A 14 -28.40 15.78 39.06
C VAL A 14 -28.38 15.03 37.71
N ARG A 15 -29.54 14.65 37.19
CA ARG A 15 -29.66 14.01 35.88
C ARG A 15 -29.37 14.99 34.75
N ASP A 16 -29.95 16.18 34.84
CA ASP A 16 -29.79 17.23 33.83
C ASP A 16 -28.35 17.73 33.79
N SER A 17 -27.71 17.92 34.95
CA SER A 17 -26.28 18.27 35.03
C SER A 17 -25.37 17.18 34.45
N LYS A 18 -25.68 15.90 34.66
CA LYS A 18 -24.94 14.79 34.01
C LYS A 18 -25.17 14.74 32.50
N LEU A 19 -26.37 15.11 32.04
CA LEU A 19 -26.69 15.17 30.62
C LEU A 19 -25.92 16.31 29.95
N GLU A 20 -25.84 17.48 30.58
CA GLU A 20 -25.01 18.60 30.10
C GLU A 20 -23.53 18.26 30.08
N GLU A 21 -22.99 17.56 31.10
CA GLU A 21 -21.62 17.06 31.08
C GLU A 21 -21.35 16.10 29.92
N LEU A 22 -22.29 15.19 29.62
CA LEU A 22 -22.21 14.27 28.49
C LEU A 22 -22.27 15.00 27.14
N ILE A 23 -23.11 16.04 27.03
CA ILE A 23 -23.22 16.88 25.82
C ILE A 23 -21.92 17.65 25.59
N ASN A 24 -21.35 18.25 26.65
CA ASN A 24 -20.08 18.98 26.57
C ASN A 24 -18.90 18.06 26.23
N GLN A 25 -18.92 16.80 26.72
CA GLN A 25 -17.92 15.80 26.34
C GLN A 25 -18.09 15.28 24.91
N ALA A 26 -19.31 15.30 24.37
CA ALA A 26 -19.56 14.94 22.97
C ALA A 26 -18.94 15.94 21.99
N GLU A 27 -18.75 17.22 22.36
CA GLU A 27 -18.03 18.21 21.55
C GLU A 27 -16.53 17.91 21.41
N VAL A 28 -15.93 17.20 22.38
CA VAL A 28 -14.52 16.77 22.39
C VAL A 28 -14.36 15.31 21.91
N GLY A 29 -15.48 14.60 21.72
CA GLY A 29 -15.55 13.19 21.37
C GLY A 29 -15.77 12.30 22.59
N LEU A 30 -16.76 11.40 22.49
CA LEU A 30 -17.12 10.45 23.55
C LEU A 30 -16.01 9.44 23.82
N SER A 31 -15.80 9.09 25.09
CA SER A 31 -14.92 7.97 25.48
C SER A 31 -15.47 6.62 24.98
N ALA A 32 -14.63 5.58 24.96
CA ALA A 32 -15.05 4.24 24.51
C ALA A 32 -16.24 3.69 25.32
N ASP A 33 -16.27 3.91 26.63
CA ASP A 33 -17.37 3.47 27.50
C ASP A 33 -18.67 4.24 27.25
N GLN A 34 -18.57 5.53 26.93
CA GLN A 34 -19.70 6.36 26.56
C GLN A 34 -20.28 5.97 25.20
N GLN A 35 -19.41 5.67 24.23
CA GLN A 35 -19.81 5.14 22.93
C GLN A 35 -20.57 3.81 23.08
N LYS A 36 -20.08 2.89 23.92
CA LYS A 36 -20.76 1.62 24.20
C LYS A 36 -22.13 1.84 24.85
N THR A 37 -22.20 2.72 25.84
CA THR A 37 -23.45 3.06 26.53
C THR A 37 -24.49 3.64 25.55
N LEU A 38 -24.06 4.53 24.65
CA LEU A 38 -24.93 5.10 23.61
C LEU A 38 -25.47 4.01 22.68
N LEU A 39 -24.61 3.10 22.21
CA LEU A 39 -25.03 1.98 21.36
C LEU A 39 -26.04 1.06 22.06
N GLU A 40 -25.83 0.76 23.35
CA GLU A 40 -26.78 -0.03 24.15
C GLU A 40 -28.12 0.70 24.33
N ILE A 41 -28.12 2.02 24.57
CA ILE A 41 -29.36 2.82 24.66
C ILE A 41 -30.10 2.76 23.33
N LEU A 42 -29.43 3.05 22.20
CA LEU A 42 -30.05 3.02 20.87
C LEU A 42 -30.66 1.66 20.58
N HIS A 43 -29.96 0.58 20.90
CA HIS A 43 -30.48 -0.78 20.74
C HIS A 43 -31.74 -1.03 21.57
N ARG A 44 -31.75 -0.64 22.85
CA ARG A 44 -32.92 -0.82 23.72
C ARG A 44 -34.12 0.01 23.30
N THR A 45 -33.90 1.21 22.75
CA THR A 45 -34.99 2.12 22.37
C THR A 45 -35.61 1.76 21.02
N THR A 46 -34.81 1.27 20.07
CA THR A 46 -35.25 1.05 18.69
C THR A 46 -35.40 -0.43 18.31
N GLY A 47 -34.73 -1.34 19.04
CA GLY A 47 -34.62 -2.75 18.69
C GLY A 47 -33.50 -3.08 17.70
N ASP A 48 -32.88 -2.07 17.07
CA ASP A 48 -31.88 -2.26 16.03
C ASP A 48 -30.44 -2.18 16.57
N ASN A 49 -29.49 -2.82 15.89
CA ASN A 49 -28.07 -2.76 16.24
C ASN A 49 -27.37 -1.63 15.47
N TYR A 50 -26.93 -0.60 16.19
CA TYR A 50 -26.18 0.53 15.62
C TYR A 50 -24.66 0.30 15.71
N PHE A 51 -23.89 0.96 14.86
CA PHE A 51 -22.43 0.99 14.93
C PHE A 51 -21.90 2.42 14.76
N ILE A 52 -20.75 2.72 15.37
CA ILE A 52 -20.05 3.99 15.20
C ILE A 52 -18.85 3.76 14.28
N GLY A 53 -18.94 4.27 13.04
CA GLY A 53 -17.86 4.22 12.06
C GLY A 53 -17.21 5.58 11.86
N LYS A 54 -15.90 5.60 11.59
CA LYS A 54 -15.26 6.81 11.03
C LYS A 54 -15.70 6.96 9.57
N ARG A 55 -16.07 8.18 9.18
CA ARG A 55 -16.24 8.49 7.75
C ARG A 55 -14.92 8.27 7.03
N LYS A 56 -14.96 7.62 5.87
CA LYS A 56 -13.80 7.55 4.98
C LYS A 56 -13.34 8.98 4.65
N LYS A 57 -12.06 9.27 4.86
CA LYS A 57 -11.47 10.52 4.38
C LYS A 57 -11.48 10.50 2.86
N LYS A 58 -11.48 11.69 2.25
CA LYS A 58 -11.35 11.83 0.78
C LYS A 58 -10.08 11.16 0.23
N THR A 59 -9.04 11.04 1.06
CA THR A 59 -7.76 10.41 0.73
C THR A 59 -7.76 8.89 0.94
N ASP A 60 -8.79 8.32 1.56
CA ASP A 60 -8.84 6.89 1.82
C ASP A 60 -9.01 6.13 0.50
N GLY A 61 -8.10 5.21 0.22
CA GLY A 61 -8.04 4.49 -1.06
C GLY A 61 -7.11 5.12 -2.10
N VAL A 62 -6.56 6.32 -1.87
CA VAL A 62 -5.52 6.88 -2.74
C VAL A 62 -4.27 6.02 -2.64
N ARG A 63 -3.89 5.41 -3.77
CA ARG A 63 -2.69 4.60 -3.89
C ARG A 63 -1.50 5.50 -4.20
N PHE A 64 -0.39 5.26 -3.52
CA PHE A 64 0.87 5.94 -3.78
C PHE A 64 2.03 4.97 -3.55
N VAL A 65 3.18 5.34 -4.08
CA VAL A 65 4.44 4.62 -3.90
C VAL A 65 5.39 5.54 -3.13
N GLN A 66 5.99 5.02 -2.08
CA GLN A 66 7.03 5.70 -1.31
C GLN A 66 8.40 5.43 -1.94
N ILE A 67 9.22 6.46 -2.10
CA ILE A 67 10.60 6.33 -2.57
C ILE A 67 11.52 6.35 -1.34
N ILE A 68 12.43 5.38 -1.24
CA ILE A 68 13.48 5.42 -0.21
C ILE A 68 14.58 6.38 -0.67
N MET A 69 14.50 7.62 -0.19
CA MET A 69 15.30 8.74 -0.69
C MET A 69 16.81 8.47 -0.62
N ASP A 70 17.32 7.98 0.51
CA ASP A 70 18.75 7.69 0.68
C ASP A 70 19.24 6.66 -0.33
N ASN A 71 18.44 5.63 -0.60
CA ASN A 71 18.77 4.61 -1.58
C ASN A 71 18.72 5.16 -3.00
N TYR A 72 17.69 5.94 -3.34
CA TYR A 72 17.58 6.55 -4.67
C TYR A 72 18.73 7.53 -4.96
N ASN A 73 19.07 8.37 -3.98
CA ASN A 73 20.17 9.32 -4.07
C ASN A 73 21.50 8.59 -4.23
N TYR A 74 21.77 7.60 -3.38
CA TYR A 74 22.99 6.81 -3.47
C TYR A 74 23.16 6.11 -4.83
N LEU A 75 22.10 5.46 -5.34
CA LEU A 75 22.14 4.83 -6.67
C LEU A 75 22.34 5.86 -7.79
N SER A 76 21.88 7.10 -7.61
CA SER A 76 22.10 8.19 -8.56
C SER A 76 23.52 8.72 -8.52
N GLU A 77 24.11 8.90 -7.33
CA GLU A 77 25.47 9.39 -7.13
C GLU A 77 26.53 8.45 -7.72
N ILE A 78 26.32 7.14 -7.62
CA ILE A 78 27.21 6.14 -8.20
C ILE A 78 26.86 5.80 -9.66
N GLU A 79 25.94 6.56 -10.26
CA GLU A 79 25.46 6.39 -11.64
C GLU A 79 24.98 4.96 -11.96
N TYR A 80 24.42 4.27 -10.98
CA TYR A 80 23.99 2.88 -11.14
C TYR A 80 22.82 2.74 -12.13
N LEU A 81 21.94 3.75 -12.18
CA LEU A 81 20.80 3.81 -13.09
C LEU A 81 21.00 4.93 -14.10
N THR A 82 20.75 4.61 -15.37
CA THR A 82 20.70 5.60 -16.45
C THR A 82 19.44 6.48 -16.33
N ASN A 83 19.45 7.66 -16.95
CA ASN A 83 18.27 8.53 -16.97
C ASN A 83 17.04 7.86 -17.59
N ALA A 84 17.23 7.03 -18.61
CA ALA A 84 16.14 6.28 -19.23
C ALA A 84 15.54 5.24 -18.28
N GLU A 85 16.38 4.56 -17.49
CA GLU A 85 15.92 3.62 -16.45
C GLU A 85 15.18 4.33 -15.32
N LYS A 86 15.68 5.49 -14.87
CA LYS A 86 15.00 6.33 -13.86
C LYS A 86 13.61 6.77 -14.35
N ALA A 87 13.53 7.28 -15.57
CA ALA A 87 12.26 7.68 -16.17
C ALA A 87 11.29 6.48 -16.30
N PHE A 88 11.79 5.34 -16.77
CA PHE A 88 10.98 4.13 -16.89
C PHE A 88 10.46 3.63 -15.54
N LEU A 89 11.25 3.70 -14.46
CA LEU A 89 10.77 3.36 -13.12
C LEU A 89 9.61 4.25 -12.68
N MET A 90 9.65 5.55 -12.98
CA MET A 90 8.53 6.46 -12.70
C MET A 90 7.30 6.10 -13.52
N ASP A 91 7.48 5.70 -14.79
CA ASP A 91 6.38 5.24 -15.64
C ASP A 91 5.71 3.96 -15.11
N LEU A 92 6.43 3.14 -14.32
CA LEU A 92 5.90 1.90 -13.74
C LEU A 92 5.06 2.13 -12.48
N ILE A 93 5.20 3.28 -11.79
CA ILE A 93 4.53 3.58 -10.50
C ILE A 93 3.02 3.27 -10.52
N PRO A 94 2.23 3.67 -11.54
CA PRO A 94 0.79 3.42 -11.56
C PRO A 94 0.41 1.93 -11.60
N TYR A 95 1.34 1.07 -12.02
CA TYR A 95 1.13 -0.37 -12.19
C TYR A 95 1.62 -1.18 -11.00
N VAL A 96 2.23 -0.55 -9.98
CA VAL A 96 2.67 -1.26 -8.78
C VAL A 96 1.47 -1.53 -7.88
N GLU A 97 1.26 -2.79 -7.56
CA GLU A 97 0.22 -3.26 -6.66
C GLU A 97 0.62 -3.03 -5.19
N PHE A 98 -0.37 -2.63 -4.40
CA PHE A 98 -0.19 -2.42 -2.96
C PHE A 98 0.23 -3.71 -2.27
N LYS A 99 1.14 -3.62 -1.29
CA LYS A 99 1.67 -4.71 -0.43
C LYS A 99 2.59 -5.69 -1.15
N THR A 100 2.17 -6.23 -2.30
CA THR A 100 2.93 -7.24 -3.05
C THR A 100 4.05 -6.63 -3.88
N ASN A 101 3.93 -5.36 -4.25
CA ASN A 101 4.88 -4.67 -5.14
C ASN A 101 4.99 -5.32 -6.55
N ILE A 102 3.95 -6.06 -6.96
CA ILE A 102 3.84 -6.68 -8.28
C ILE A 102 3.46 -5.61 -9.30
N ILE A 103 4.00 -5.72 -10.52
CA ILE A 103 3.54 -4.91 -11.66
C ILE A 103 2.31 -5.61 -12.27
N ILE A 104 1.16 -4.95 -12.21
CA ILE A 104 -0.14 -5.48 -12.65
C ILE A 104 -0.71 -4.72 -13.84
N GLU A 105 -1.59 -5.39 -14.58
CA GLU A 105 -2.43 -4.73 -15.57
C GLU A 105 -3.46 -3.82 -14.87
N ARG A 106 -3.84 -2.74 -15.54
CA ARG A 106 -4.79 -1.74 -15.05
C ARG A 106 -5.89 -1.57 -16.11
N SER A 107 -7.11 -1.90 -15.73
CA SER A 107 -8.32 -1.49 -16.45
C SER A 107 -8.45 0.02 -16.42
N SER A 108 -9.19 0.55 -17.40
CA SER A 108 -9.67 1.92 -17.37
C SER A 108 -10.73 2.11 -16.28
N ASP A 109 -11.41 1.03 -15.89
CA ASP A 109 -12.41 1.02 -14.83
C ASP A 109 -11.73 0.72 -13.48
N GLU A 110 -11.71 1.71 -12.60
CA GLU A 110 -11.01 1.66 -11.30
C GLU A 110 -11.60 0.65 -10.30
N GLU A 111 -12.78 0.10 -10.61
CA GLU A 111 -13.51 -0.86 -9.78
C GLU A 111 -13.11 -2.32 -10.05
N GLU A 112 -12.52 -2.62 -11.22
CA GLU A 112 -11.99 -3.95 -11.51
C GLU A 112 -10.54 -4.08 -11.04
N VAL A 113 -10.34 -4.89 -10.00
CA VAL A 113 -9.00 -5.37 -9.65
C VAL A 113 -8.57 -6.37 -10.72
N ASN A 114 -7.86 -5.89 -11.73
CA ASN A 114 -7.21 -6.77 -12.69
C ASN A 114 -6.08 -7.54 -11.98
N SER A 115 -6.30 -8.84 -11.79
CA SER A 115 -5.38 -9.76 -11.10
C SER A 115 -4.20 -10.23 -11.96
N ASN A 116 -4.14 -9.80 -13.22
CA ASN A 116 -3.11 -10.22 -14.16
C ASN A 116 -1.82 -9.41 -13.94
N SER A 117 -0.68 -10.11 -13.86
CA SER A 117 0.62 -9.43 -13.88
C SER A 117 0.86 -8.80 -15.27
N ALA A 118 1.37 -7.58 -15.27
CA ALA A 118 1.67 -6.84 -16.49
C ALA A 118 2.80 -7.49 -17.28
N SER A 119 2.48 -7.92 -18.51
CA SER A 119 3.49 -8.35 -19.46
C SER A 119 4.25 -7.16 -20.08
N PRO A 120 5.49 -7.35 -20.58
CA PRO A 120 6.18 -6.32 -21.36
C PRO A 120 5.37 -5.83 -22.57
N SER A 121 4.57 -6.72 -23.18
CA SER A 121 3.69 -6.37 -24.31
C SER A 121 2.52 -5.48 -23.88
N TYR A 122 1.95 -5.74 -22.70
CA TYR A 122 0.92 -4.88 -22.11
C TYR A 122 1.49 -3.47 -21.82
N LEU A 123 2.63 -3.40 -21.15
CA LEU A 123 3.28 -2.12 -20.82
C LEU A 123 3.68 -1.35 -22.08
N ALA A 124 4.16 -2.02 -23.13
CA ALA A 124 4.48 -1.37 -24.40
C ALA A 124 3.27 -0.68 -25.02
N ARG A 125 2.11 -1.33 -25.03
CA ARG A 125 0.85 -0.72 -25.52
C ARG A 125 0.44 0.47 -24.67
N LYS A 126 0.42 0.32 -23.33
CA LYS A 126 -0.03 1.38 -22.42
C LYS A 126 0.89 2.58 -22.41
N LEU A 127 2.20 2.36 -22.47
CA LEU A 127 3.22 3.42 -22.51
C LEU A 127 3.46 3.97 -23.92
N LYS A 128 2.79 3.42 -24.95
CA LYS A 128 2.97 3.79 -26.38
C LYS A 128 4.44 3.74 -26.81
N ARG A 129 5.13 2.66 -26.42
CA ARG A 129 6.55 2.42 -26.71
C ARG A 129 6.72 1.11 -27.46
N ASP A 130 7.85 1.00 -28.15
CA ASP A 130 8.22 -0.27 -28.78
C ASP A 130 8.42 -1.38 -27.73
N ARG A 131 7.88 -2.57 -28.02
CA ARG A 131 7.91 -3.71 -27.10
C ARG A 131 9.32 -4.21 -26.84
N SER A 132 10.21 -4.18 -27.83
CA SER A 132 11.61 -4.60 -27.65
C SER A 132 12.33 -3.65 -26.69
N LYS A 133 12.08 -2.34 -26.77
CA LYS A 133 12.64 -1.34 -25.86
C LYS A 133 12.15 -1.54 -24.42
N VAL A 134 10.84 -1.74 -24.22
CA VAL A 134 10.27 -2.02 -22.89
C VAL A 134 10.87 -3.30 -22.31
N SER A 135 10.93 -4.38 -23.10
CA SER A 135 11.51 -5.64 -22.66
C SER A 135 12.99 -5.51 -22.31
N SER A 136 13.76 -4.76 -23.10
CA SER A 136 15.17 -4.48 -22.82
C SER A 136 15.35 -3.72 -21.51
N MET A 137 14.53 -2.69 -21.28
CA MET A 137 14.54 -1.88 -20.07
C MET A 137 14.21 -2.72 -18.82
N MET A 138 13.16 -3.54 -18.87
CA MET A 138 12.78 -4.43 -17.77
C MET A 138 13.90 -5.42 -17.44
N ASN A 139 14.53 -6.02 -18.45
CA ASN A 139 15.64 -6.94 -18.27
C ASN A 139 16.90 -6.24 -17.72
N SER A 140 17.17 -5.00 -18.13
CA SER A 140 18.27 -4.19 -17.57
C SER A 140 18.06 -3.95 -16.07
N LEU A 141 16.88 -3.48 -15.69
CA LEU A 141 16.52 -3.26 -14.29
C LEU A 141 16.52 -4.55 -13.46
N MET A 142 16.15 -5.68 -14.07
CA MET A 142 16.23 -7.00 -13.43
C MET A 142 17.66 -7.41 -13.13
N LYS A 143 18.58 -7.26 -14.08
CA LYS A 143 20.02 -7.53 -13.88
C LYS A 143 20.61 -6.65 -12.78
N LYS A 144 20.07 -5.43 -12.63
CA LYS A 144 20.44 -4.47 -11.59
C LYS A 144 19.77 -4.75 -10.23
N GLY A 145 18.95 -5.79 -10.10
CA GLY A 145 18.25 -6.13 -8.85
C GLY A 145 17.19 -5.10 -8.44
N ILE A 146 16.76 -4.25 -9.38
CA ILE A 146 15.68 -3.26 -9.19
C ILE A 146 14.33 -3.90 -9.46
N LEU A 147 14.28 -4.77 -10.47
CA LEU A 147 13.14 -5.65 -10.74
C LEU A 147 13.52 -7.10 -10.44
N ALA A 148 12.52 -7.93 -10.24
CA ALA A 148 12.65 -9.38 -10.22
C ALA A 148 11.51 -10.02 -10.99
N VAL A 149 11.71 -11.24 -11.48
CA VAL A 149 10.68 -12.03 -12.14
C VAL A 149 10.50 -13.36 -11.41
N ALA A 150 9.26 -13.71 -11.12
CA ALA A 150 8.89 -15.08 -10.79
C ALA A 150 8.26 -15.71 -12.02
N GLU A 151 8.85 -16.80 -12.51
CA GLU A 151 8.29 -17.56 -13.63
C GLU A 151 7.48 -18.73 -13.07
N THR A 152 6.23 -18.87 -13.52
CA THR A 152 5.45 -20.10 -13.33
C THR A 152 5.24 -20.75 -14.70
N GLY A 153 5.62 -22.02 -14.82
CA GLY A 153 5.40 -22.80 -16.03
C GLY A 153 4.08 -23.56 -15.93
N SER A 154 3.28 -23.51 -16.99
CA SER A 154 2.15 -24.41 -17.21
C SER A 154 2.27 -25.01 -18.61
N THR A 155 2.13 -26.32 -18.73
CA THR A 155 2.15 -27.01 -20.02
C THR A 155 0.70 -27.10 -20.51
N THR A 156 0.39 -26.51 -21.66
CA THR A 156 -0.93 -26.68 -22.28
C THR A 156 -1.13 -28.14 -22.72
N GLU A 157 -2.37 -28.57 -22.95
CA GLU A 157 -2.67 -29.94 -23.43
C GLU A 157 -1.89 -30.29 -24.72
N ASP A 158 -1.60 -29.30 -25.58
CA ASP A 158 -0.78 -29.43 -26.79
C ASP A 158 0.75 -29.49 -26.55
N GLY A 159 1.21 -29.57 -25.30
CA GLY A 159 2.64 -29.64 -24.95
C GLY A 159 3.41 -28.31 -25.03
N ARG A 160 2.74 -27.17 -25.25
CA ARG A 160 3.40 -25.85 -25.21
C ARG A 160 3.63 -25.41 -23.77
N ILE A 161 4.85 -25.01 -23.47
CA ILE A 161 5.19 -24.43 -22.16
C ILE A 161 4.77 -22.95 -22.18
N CYS A 162 3.66 -22.65 -21.51
CA CYS A 162 3.25 -21.29 -21.18
C CYS A 162 3.94 -20.87 -19.88
N THR A 163 4.87 -19.92 -19.98
CA THR A 163 5.45 -19.27 -18.80
C THR A 163 4.70 -17.98 -18.51
N SER A 164 4.02 -17.92 -17.36
CA SER A 164 3.53 -16.64 -16.84
C SER A 164 4.64 -16.01 -16.00
N ARG A 165 4.92 -14.73 -16.25
CA ARG A 165 5.99 -13.98 -15.60
C ARG A 165 5.38 -12.91 -14.72
N THR A 166 5.58 -13.03 -13.43
CA THR A 166 5.18 -12.00 -12.47
C THR A 166 6.36 -11.10 -12.18
N TRP A 167 6.24 -9.82 -12.53
CA TRP A 167 7.29 -8.83 -12.29
C TRP A 167 7.09 -8.13 -10.96
N PHE A 168 8.16 -8.00 -10.19
CA PHE A 168 8.18 -7.34 -8.89
C PHE A 168 9.11 -6.13 -8.93
N VAL A 169 8.76 -5.09 -8.18
CA VAL A 169 9.61 -3.91 -7.96
C VAL A 169 10.26 -4.00 -6.59
N ASN A 170 11.57 -3.76 -6.51
CA ASN A 170 12.33 -3.80 -5.26
C ASN A 170 11.80 -2.75 -4.26
N PRO A 171 11.23 -3.16 -3.10
CA PRO A 171 10.66 -2.23 -2.13
C PRO A 171 11.72 -1.36 -1.43
N ASN A 172 12.99 -1.76 -1.47
CA ASN A 172 14.09 -0.92 -0.98
C ASN A 172 14.32 0.31 -1.87
N LEU A 173 13.66 0.41 -3.03
CA LEU A 173 13.66 1.62 -3.86
C LEU A 173 12.28 2.27 -3.92
N LEU A 174 11.27 1.50 -4.35
CA LEU A 174 9.90 1.93 -4.54
C LEU A 174 8.97 1.03 -3.72
N CYS A 175 8.44 1.52 -2.61
CA CYS A 175 7.61 0.76 -1.68
C CYS A 175 6.13 1.15 -1.82
N CYS A 176 5.29 0.22 -2.27
CA CYS A 176 3.84 0.40 -2.34
C CYS A 176 3.16 -0.27 -1.13
N SER A 177 3.64 0.00 0.07
CA SER A 177 3.03 -0.49 1.31
C SER A 177 3.41 0.43 2.47
N ALA A 178 2.88 0.15 3.66
CA ALA A 178 3.54 0.62 4.86
C ALA A 178 4.95 -0.03 4.94
N LYS A 179 5.94 0.69 5.48
CA LYS A 179 7.35 0.25 5.50
C LYS A 179 7.52 -1.14 6.13
N ASP A 180 6.73 -1.43 7.16
CA ASP A 180 6.81 -2.70 7.92
C ASP A 180 5.84 -3.77 7.41
N ASP A 181 5.10 -3.51 6.33
CA ASP A 181 4.04 -4.39 5.81
C ASP A 181 4.30 -4.85 4.37
N VAL A 182 5.56 -4.88 3.93
CA VAL A 182 5.94 -5.47 2.64
C VAL A 182 5.67 -6.98 2.68
N ASP A 183 5.07 -7.55 1.63
CA ASP A 183 4.80 -8.99 1.56
C ASP A 183 6.07 -9.87 1.71
N LYS A 184 5.94 -10.98 2.46
CA LYS A 184 7.06 -11.88 2.80
C LYS A 184 7.70 -12.54 1.57
N VAL A 185 6.93 -12.84 0.53
CA VAL A 185 7.48 -13.40 -0.72
C VAL A 185 8.34 -12.35 -1.40
N THR A 186 7.86 -11.12 -1.50
CA THR A 186 8.62 -10.00 -2.05
C THR A 186 9.90 -9.73 -1.25
N GLN A 187 9.83 -9.76 0.09
CA GLN A 187 11.02 -9.67 0.94
C GLN A 187 12.04 -10.78 0.62
N LYS A 188 11.56 -12.03 0.45
CA LYS A 188 12.43 -13.18 0.13
C LYS A 188 13.08 -13.05 -1.25
N ILE A 189 12.34 -12.57 -2.25
CA ILE A 189 12.84 -12.31 -3.61
C ILE A 189 14.00 -11.30 -3.57
N PHE A 190 13.85 -10.21 -2.81
CA PHE A 190 14.85 -9.13 -2.77
C PHE A 190 15.85 -9.22 -1.62
N LYS A 191 15.81 -10.27 -0.77
CA LYS A 191 16.66 -10.41 0.44
C LYS A 191 18.16 -10.22 0.20
N ARG A 192 18.63 -10.57 -1.00
CA ARG A 192 20.05 -10.46 -1.40
C ARG A 192 20.29 -9.40 -2.48
N SER A 193 19.24 -8.77 -2.99
CA SER A 193 19.35 -7.77 -4.05
C SER A 193 20.07 -6.53 -3.52
N LEU A 194 20.96 -5.98 -4.35
CA LEU A 194 21.74 -4.77 -4.04
C LEU A 194 22.60 -4.88 -2.77
N LYS A 195 22.96 -6.10 -2.35
CA LYS A 195 24.01 -6.37 -1.36
C LYS A 195 25.32 -6.67 -2.07
N ASN A 196 26.37 -5.90 -1.78
CA ASN A 196 27.71 -6.08 -2.35
C ASN A 196 27.74 -6.06 -3.90
N PHE A 197 26.90 -5.24 -4.51
CA PHE A 197 26.83 -5.12 -5.97
C PHE A 197 28.00 -4.29 -6.51
N ARG A 198 28.24 -4.38 -7.82
CA ARG A 198 29.27 -3.60 -8.52
C ARG A 198 28.63 -2.70 -9.55
N VAL A 199 29.21 -1.53 -9.74
CA VAL A 199 28.92 -0.64 -10.86
C VAL A 199 29.82 -1.05 -12.03
N GLU A 200 29.31 -0.96 -13.26
CA GLU A 200 30.08 -1.26 -14.46
C GLU A 200 31.36 -0.41 -14.51
N GLY A 201 32.50 -1.04 -14.83
CA GLY A 201 33.81 -0.39 -14.81
C GLY A 201 34.43 -0.18 -13.42
N SER A 202 33.77 -0.58 -12.33
CA SER A 202 34.28 -0.45 -10.95
C SER A 202 34.48 -1.80 -10.25
N SER A 203 35.61 -1.95 -9.55
CA SER A 203 35.89 -3.11 -8.69
C SER A 203 35.32 -2.96 -7.27
N LYS A 204 34.91 -1.74 -6.90
CA LYS A 204 34.35 -1.41 -5.59
C LYS A 204 33.02 -2.13 -5.39
N LYS A 205 32.83 -2.70 -4.20
CA LYS A 205 31.55 -3.26 -3.76
C LYS A 205 30.70 -2.17 -3.12
N HIS A 206 29.44 -2.12 -3.49
CA HIS A 206 28.45 -1.16 -3.01
C HIS A 206 27.32 -1.88 -2.26
N GLN A 207 26.64 -1.14 -1.40
CA GLN A 207 25.44 -1.59 -0.69
C GLN A 207 24.47 -0.42 -0.53
N LEU A 208 23.18 -0.71 -0.52
CA LEU A 208 22.19 0.32 -0.21
C LEU A 208 22.39 0.86 1.22
N PRO A 209 22.20 2.18 1.44
CA PRO A 209 22.17 2.76 2.77
C PRO A 209 21.10 2.17 3.70
N ILE A 210 19.91 1.88 3.16
CA ILE A 210 18.75 1.39 3.91
C ILE A 210 18.25 0.07 3.32
N TYR A 211 17.91 -0.88 4.18
CA TYR A 211 17.10 -2.05 3.84
C TYR A 211 15.87 -2.07 4.73
N LEU A 212 14.69 -2.23 4.13
CA LEU A 212 13.42 -2.35 4.86
C LEU A 212 13.27 -3.72 5.56
N PHE A 213 14.07 -4.72 5.17
CA PHE A 213 14.00 -6.11 5.63
C PHE A 213 15.32 -6.87 5.39
#